data_AF-A0A9Q3FZ05-F1
#
_entry.id   AF-A0A9Q3FZ05-F1
#
_cell.length_a   1.000
_cell.length_b   1.000
_cell.length_c   1.000
_cell.angle_alpha   90.00
_cell.angle_beta   90.00
_cell.angle_gamma   90.00
#
_symmetry.space_group_name_H-M   'P 1'
#
loop_
_entity.id
_entity.type
_entity.pdbx_description
1 polymer ?
#
loop_
_entity_poly.entity_id
_entity_poly.type
_entity_poly.pdbx_seq_one_letter_code
_entity_poly.pdbx_strand_id
1 'polypeptide(L)'
;MKTPNRHMLRWQISIQEHGGNMTVVHKSGNIHKNADGLSRWALANTPESPAGVPQEEHHIEGICVTDIGTEFLNQVKESYKIDKN
;
A
#
# COMPACT_ATOMS: atom_id res chain seq x y z
N MET A 1 -27.78 -2.46 4.89
CA MET A 1 -26.46 -2.47 4.22
C MET A 1 -25.78 -3.78 4.57
N LYS A 2 -25.27 -4.55 3.60
CA LYS A 2 -24.48 -5.74 3.95
C LYS A 2 -23.22 -5.30 4.68
N THR A 3 -22.79 -6.08 5.68
CA THR A 3 -21.55 -5.79 6.40
C THR A 3 -20.39 -5.72 5.40
N PRO A 4 -19.60 -4.63 5.39
CA PRO A 4 -18.48 -4.51 4.48
C PRO A 4 -17.43 -5.59 4.75
N ASN A 5 -16.75 -6.04 3.69
CA ASN A 5 -15.61 -6.94 3.79
C ASN A 5 -14.56 -6.34 4.75
N ARG A 6 -13.84 -7.18 5.51
CA ARG A 6 -12.74 -6.78 6.40
C ARG A 6 -11.75 -5.80 5.75
N HIS A 7 -11.46 -5.95 4.47
CA HIS A 7 -10.56 -5.04 3.72
C HIS A 7 -11.16 -3.64 3.47
N MET A 8 -12.49 -3.54 3.39
CA MET A 8 -13.22 -2.28 3.22
C MET A 8 -13.47 -1.56 4.55
N LEU A 9 -13.42 -2.29 5.68
CA LEU A 9 -13.72 -1.74 7.00
C LEU A 9 -12.83 -0.54 7.36
N ARG A 10 -11.53 -0.60 7.02
CA ARG A 10 -10.58 0.50 7.25
C ARG A 10 -10.91 1.78 6.48
N TRP A 11 -11.62 1.64 5.35
CA TRP A 11 -11.97 2.75 4.46
C TRP A 11 -13.39 3.26 4.68
N GLN A 12 -14.13 2.65 5.60
CA GLN A 12 -15.56 2.91 5.78
C GLN A 12 -15.82 4.38 6.14
N ILE A 13 -14.99 4.96 7.02
CA ILE A 13 -15.11 6.36 7.46
C ILE A 13 -14.90 7.31 6.28
N SER A 14 -13.79 7.15 5.54
CA SER A 14 -13.47 8.01 4.39
C SER A 14 -14.49 7.88 3.24
N ILE A 15 -15.04 6.69 3.01
CA ILE A 15 -16.10 6.50 2.00
C ILE A 15 -17.41 7.16 2.44
N GLN A 16 -17.72 7.14 3.74
CA GLN A 16 -18.92 7.78 4.30
C GLN A 16 -18.90 9.29 4.13
N GLU A 17 -17.74 9.95 4.17
CA GLU A 17 -17.59 11.39 3.90
C GLU A 17 -18.10 11.78 2.50
N HIS A 18 -18.02 10.85 1.55
CA HIS A 18 -18.51 11.03 0.18
C HIS A 18 -19.89 10.39 -0.06
N GLY A 19 -20.51 9.79 0.95
CA GLY A 19 -21.71 8.96 0.82
C GLY A 19 -22.97 9.68 0.33
N GLY A 20 -23.03 11.02 0.43
CA GLY A 20 -24.12 11.83 -0.15
C GLY A 20 -23.96 12.14 -1.63
N ASN A 21 -22.72 12.11 -2.15
CA ASN A 21 -22.37 12.61 -3.49
C ASN A 21 -21.71 11.55 -4.39
N MET A 22 -21.51 10.32 -3.90
CA MET A 22 -20.82 9.25 -4.62
C MET A 22 -21.66 7.99 -4.71
N THR A 23 -21.79 7.43 -5.91
CA THR A 23 -22.40 6.12 -6.15
C THR A 23 -21.37 5.16 -6.76
N VAL A 24 -21.18 4.01 -6.13
CA VAL A 24 -20.26 2.97 -6.62
C VAL A 24 -21.01 2.04 -7.58
N VAL A 25 -20.56 1.98 -8.83
CA VAL A 25 -21.16 1.12 -9.87
C VAL A 25 -20.09 0.18 -10.41
N HIS A 26 -20.40 -1.11 -10.46
CA HIS A 26 -19.53 -2.09 -11.09
C HIS A 26 -19.46 -1.85 -12.61
N LYS A 27 -18.25 -1.86 -13.17
CA LYS A 27 -18.00 -1.78 -14.61
C LYS A 27 -17.02 -2.88 -15.02
N SER A 28 -17.16 -3.45 -16.21
CA SER A 28 -16.26 -4.50 -16.71
C SER A 28 -14.97 -3.90 -17.32
N GLY A 29 -13.88 -4.68 -17.32
CA GLY A 29 -12.52 -4.21 -17.64
C GLY A 29 -12.35 -3.52 -19.00
N ASN A 30 -13.02 -3.99 -20.06
CA ASN A 30 -12.90 -3.40 -21.40
C ASN A 30 -13.35 -1.94 -21.50
N ILE A 31 -14.15 -1.45 -20.55
CA ILE A 31 -14.64 -0.08 -20.49
C ILE A 31 -13.64 0.84 -19.77
N HIS A 32 -12.63 0.29 -19.08
CA HIS A 32 -11.69 1.04 -18.25
C HIS A 32 -10.40 1.46 -18.98
N LYS A 33 -10.34 1.47 -20.31
CA LYS A 33 -9.07 1.70 -21.06
C LYS A 33 -8.28 2.92 -20.59
N ASN A 34 -8.96 4.02 -20.23
CA ASN A 34 -8.30 5.23 -19.72
C ASN A 34 -7.71 5.01 -18.31
N ALA A 35 -8.47 4.38 -17.41
CA ALA A 35 -8.03 4.12 -16.04
C ALA A 35 -6.99 2.99 -15.97
N ASP A 36 -7.14 1.95 -16.79
CA ASP A 36 -6.19 0.84 -16.94
C ASP A 36 -4.88 1.31 -17.57
N GLY A 37 -4.94 2.25 -18.52
CA GLY A 37 -3.74 2.90 -19.06
C GLY A 37 -2.98 3.69 -17.98
N LEU A 38 -3.68 4.53 -17.21
CA LEU A 38 -3.06 5.33 -16.15
C LEU A 38 -2.56 4.50 -14.96
N SER A 39 -3.21 3.38 -14.64
CA SER A 39 -2.76 2.48 -13.57
C SER A 39 -1.51 1.68 -13.94
N ARG A 40 -1.34 1.38 -15.23
CA ARG A 40 -0.15 0.69 -15.77
C ARG A 40 0.99 1.64 -16.08
N TRP A 41 0.68 2.87 -16.50
CA TRP A 41 1.63 3.91 -16.86
C TRP A 41 1.30 5.18 -16.09
N ALA A 42 1.83 5.24 -14.87
CA ALA A 42 1.75 6.44 -14.06
C ALA A 42 2.36 7.63 -14.82
N LEU A 43 1.67 8.77 -14.78
CA LEU A 43 2.19 10.01 -15.32
C LEU A 43 3.41 10.45 -14.50
N ALA A 44 4.30 11.22 -15.13
CA ALA A 44 5.43 11.81 -14.42
C ALA A 44 4.92 12.67 -13.25
N ASN A 45 5.54 12.51 -12.08
CA ASN A 45 5.22 13.28 -10.89
C ASN A 45 5.85 14.68 -10.97
N THR A 46 5.33 15.51 -11.87
CA THR A 46 5.78 16.91 -12.06
C THR A 46 4.92 17.87 -11.24
N PRO A 47 5.45 19.04 -10.84
CA PRO A 47 4.67 20.06 -10.12
C PRO A 47 3.46 20.60 -10.88
N GLU A 48 3.43 20.43 -12.20
CA GLU A 48 2.32 20.81 -13.08
C GLU A 48 1.16 19.79 -13.03
N SER A 49 1.41 18.58 -12.52
CA SER A 49 0.39 17.57 -12.36
C SER A 49 -0.55 17.94 -11.20
N PRO A 50 -1.88 17.96 -11.40
CA PRO A 50 -2.83 18.28 -10.33
C PRO A 50 -2.85 17.21 -9.21
N ALA A 51 -2.32 16.01 -9.48
CA ALA A 51 -2.12 14.95 -8.51
C ALA A 51 -0.63 14.78 -8.13
N GLY A 52 0.22 15.75 -8.48
CA GLY A 52 1.63 15.73 -8.15
C GLY A 52 1.82 15.76 -6.64
N VAL A 53 2.54 14.76 -6.12
CA VAL A 53 2.89 14.70 -4.69
C VAL A 53 4.31 15.23 -4.55
N PRO A 54 4.59 16.17 -3.63
CA PRO A 54 5.96 16.58 -3.34
C PRO A 54 6.78 15.34 -3.02
N GLN A 55 7.90 15.15 -3.71
CA GLN A 55 8.80 14.05 -3.38
C GLN A 55 9.42 14.36 -2.02
N GLU A 56 9.03 13.62 -1.00
CA GLU A 56 9.66 13.71 0.31
C GLU A 56 11.09 13.18 0.19
N GLU A 57 12.08 14.05 0.40
CA GLU A 57 13.45 13.61 0.57
C GLU A 57 13.55 12.86 1.90
N HIS A 58 13.50 11.54 1.83
CA HIS A 58 13.81 10.70 2.99
C HIS A 58 15.31 10.83 3.27
N HIS A 59 15.67 11.71 4.20
CA HIS A 59 17.02 11.72 4.76
C HIS A 59 17.20 10.44 5.57
N ILE A 60 18.19 9.62 5.23
CA ILE A 60 18.55 8.47 6.07
C ILE A 60 19.27 9.04 7.28
N GLU A 61 18.52 9.32 8.35
CA GLU A 61 18.99 9.93 9.61
C GLU A 61 20.03 9.07 10.37
N GLY A 62 20.31 7.85 9.91
CA GLY A 62 21.38 7.03 10.42
C GLY A 62 21.22 5.54 10.10
N ILE A 63 22.33 4.88 9.76
CA ILE A 63 22.39 3.42 9.69
C ILE A 63 22.83 2.94 11.07
N CYS A 64 21.90 2.38 11.85
CA CYS A 64 22.23 1.73 13.10
C CYS A 64 22.71 0.30 12.82
N VAL A 65 24.02 0.09 12.93
CA VAL A 65 24.60 -1.26 12.88
C VAL A 65 24.71 -1.75 14.31
N THR A 66 23.92 -2.77 14.65
CA THR A 66 24.04 -3.48 15.92
C THR A 66 24.55 -4.89 15.67
N ASP A 67 25.59 -5.27 16.42
CA ASP A 67 26.07 -6.63 16.42
C ASP A 67 25.08 -7.51 17.18
N ILE A 68 24.72 -8.62 16.57
CA ILE A 68 23.89 -9.64 17.20
C ILE A 68 24.82 -10.66 17.85
N GLY A 69 24.55 -10.99 19.11
CA GLY A 69 25.24 -12.06 19.82
C GLY A 69 25.16 -13.37 19.05
N THR A 70 26.29 -14.06 18.93
CA THR A 70 26.40 -15.33 18.20
C THR A 70 25.39 -16.38 18.69
N GLU A 71 25.08 -16.38 19.98
CA GLU A 71 24.07 -17.25 20.61
C GLU A 71 22.67 -17.02 20.03
N PHE A 72 22.23 -15.76 19.94
CA PHE A 72 20.92 -15.41 19.37
C PHE A 72 20.86 -15.73 17.87
N LEU A 73 21.93 -15.43 17.14
CA LEU A 73 22.02 -15.79 15.72
C LEU A 73 21.88 -17.31 15.49
N ASN A 74 22.47 -18.11 16.37
CA ASN A 74 22.38 -19.58 16.28
C ASN A 74 20.97 -20.07 16.60
N GLN A 75 20.29 -19.51 17.60
CA GLN A 75 18.89 -19.83 17.90
C GLN A 75 17.96 -19.53 16.72
N VAL A 76 18.14 -18.37 16.08
CA VAL A 76 17.37 -18.00 14.88
C VAL A 76 17.63 -18.98 13.74
N LYS A 77 18.87 -19.41 13.52
CA LYS A 77 19.19 -20.41 12.49
C LYS A 77 18.55 -21.78 12.76
N GLU A 78 18.42 -22.15 14.03
CA GLU A 78 17.78 -23.41 14.43
C GLU A 78 16.26 -23.38 14.30
N SER A 79 15.61 -22.24 14.57
CA SER A 79 14.15 -22.12 14.40
C SER A 79 13.71 -22.37 12.96
N TYR A 80 14.46 -21.88 11.97
CA TYR A 80 14.22 -22.15 10.54
C TYR A 80 14.38 -23.63 10.13
N LYS A 81 15.01 -24.47 10.96
CA LYS A 81 15.11 -25.91 10.70
C LYS A 81 13.90 -26.68 11.22
N ILE A 82 13.22 -26.14 12.23
CA ILE A 82 12.10 -26.77 12.93
C ILE A 82 10.80 -26.49 12.18
N ASP A 83 10.56 -25.24 11.77
CA ASP A 83 9.43 -24.86 10.93
C ASP A 83 9.76 -25.03 9.44
N LYS A 84 9.73 -26.29 9.00
CA LYS A 84 9.46 -26.59 7.59
C LYS A 84 7.95 -26.81 7.49
N ASN A 85 7.25 -25.87 6.88
CA ASN A 85 5.82 -25.97 6.51
C ASN A 85 5.37 -27.41 6.21
#